data_AF-A0A834MGY6-F1
#
_entry.id   AF-A0A834MGY6-F1
#
_cell.length_a   1.000
_cell.length_b   1.000
_cell.length_c   1.000
_cell.angle_alpha   90.00
_cell.angle_beta   90.00
_cell.angle_gamma   90.00
#
_symmetry.space_group_name_H-M   'P 1'
#
loop_
_entity.id
_entity.type
_entity.pdbx_description
1 polymer ?
#
loop_
_entity_poly.entity_id
_entity_poly.type
_entity_poly.pdbx_seq_one_letter_code
_entity_poly.pdbx_strand_id
1 'polypeptide(L)'
;LPSCPLSDKEAEIWKNLIETKDVNVDNITEDLRKISYSSLSSRSQHLLNLQSPVKKEEFIRNYLNTMPIKENTITCMTTIAKTTHDTNAISCPVIGTEYGNIYILDPQNFTIIHQANTCNIKATPFVIKCSGIFDVEFRIIIACREGYICVIKKDWLEGKSLVQLTSEIVDMLIIPGDNFIIVATADSHLQCYTKRGQKLWSTKTINAITCLCLVPLDHVNMHLVAVGLKHGLIHLYHARHLVDFTTAPDTPSTIAFGQVGQEENVMVIITAGGTISFKILKRTADFSTRNQESVPVLQGKPIPLPKRSKLFLEQSLRERQCAVEIHQTFQQDLLRLRLTTARALVQNINDHSGIGNEKENIKLSAQVLGLGPKFTIILTLENINPNKALFGLSVTFHTNPKLYSLTTYIVMVPLIPPSLSYKIETKAEEKLTEPQEVNEIENELCPAKVIRVFVTKNDHPQPVLAATINMPPTELIY
;
A
#
# COMPACT_ATOMS: atom_id res chain seq x y z
N LEU A 1 11.17 -2.45 37.44
CA LEU A 1 12.39 -2.29 36.61
C LEU A 1 13.14 -1.05 37.08
N PRO A 2 14.47 -1.04 37.03
CA PRO A 2 15.25 0.15 37.40
C PRO A 2 14.91 1.28 36.42
N SER A 3 14.85 2.52 36.91
CA SER A 3 14.69 3.69 36.05
C SER A 3 15.90 3.84 35.12
N CYS A 4 15.68 4.25 33.87
CA CYS A 4 16.79 4.55 32.98
C CYS A 4 17.49 5.83 33.47
N PRO A 5 18.83 5.89 33.46
CA PRO A 5 19.52 7.15 33.71
C PRO A 5 19.09 8.19 32.66
N LEU A 6 18.92 9.42 33.12
CA LEU A 6 18.70 10.58 32.26
C LEU A 6 19.99 10.88 31.49
N SER A 7 19.87 11.60 30.37
CA SER A 7 21.04 12.20 29.73
C SER A 7 21.70 13.18 30.70
N ASP A 8 23.03 13.15 30.83
CA ASP A 8 23.77 14.03 31.77
C ASP A 8 23.40 15.50 31.58
N LYS A 9 23.26 15.93 30.32
CA LYS A 9 22.86 17.30 29.95
C LYS A 9 21.41 17.62 30.35
N GLU A 10 20.51 16.65 30.26
CA GLU A 10 19.12 16.84 30.71
C GLU A 10 19.07 16.93 32.24
N ALA A 11 19.82 16.06 32.93
CA ALA A 11 19.91 16.09 34.39
C ALA A 11 20.51 17.41 34.90
N GLU A 12 21.52 17.95 34.23
CA GLU A 12 22.11 19.27 34.54
C GLU A 12 21.10 20.41 34.35
N ILE A 13 20.35 20.43 33.25
CA ILE A 13 19.32 21.45 33.00
C ILE A 13 18.25 21.42 34.10
N TRP A 14 17.77 20.23 34.48
CA TRP A 14 16.78 20.09 35.54
C TRP A 14 17.34 20.39 36.94
N LYS A 15 18.61 20.06 37.21
CA LYS A 15 19.29 20.46 38.46
C LYS A 15 19.45 21.98 38.56
N ASN A 16 19.89 22.63 37.48
CA ASN A 16 20.00 24.08 37.42
C ASN A 16 18.64 24.75 37.66
N LEU A 17 17.56 24.20 37.09
CA LEU A 17 16.18 24.66 37.32
C LEU A 17 15.72 24.54 38.78
N ILE A 18 16.11 23.47 39.47
CA ILE A 18 15.82 23.28 40.89
C ILE A 18 16.58 24.30 41.76
N GLU A 19 17.84 24.59 41.41
CA GLU A 19 18.74 25.44 42.19
C GLU A 19 18.51 26.95 41.99
N THR A 20 18.35 27.41 40.73
CA THR A 20 18.27 28.85 40.44
C THR A 20 16.86 29.41 40.53
N LYS A 21 15.81 28.59 40.40
CA LYS A 21 14.38 29.01 40.34
C LYS A 21 14.07 30.07 39.27
N ASP A 22 15.02 30.40 38.40
CA ASP A 22 14.88 31.39 37.34
C ASP A 22 14.27 30.72 36.10
N VAL A 23 13.05 31.13 35.78
CA VAL A 23 12.24 30.57 34.70
C VAL A 23 12.53 31.33 33.40
N ASN A 24 13.75 31.23 32.87
CA ASN A 24 14.00 31.68 31.50
C ASN A 24 13.64 30.55 30.51
N VAL A 25 12.36 30.49 30.14
CA VAL A 25 11.78 29.43 29.31
C VAL A 25 12.49 29.29 27.97
N ASP A 26 12.90 30.40 27.35
CA ASP A 26 13.46 30.37 26.01
C ASP A 26 14.83 29.68 26.00
N ASN A 27 15.73 30.04 26.92
CA ASN A 27 17.04 29.39 27.07
C ASN A 27 16.91 27.89 27.37
N ILE A 28 16.00 27.51 28.26
CA ILE A 28 15.75 26.11 28.62
C ILE A 28 15.26 25.32 27.40
N THR A 29 14.34 25.89 26.62
CA THR A 29 13.82 25.21 25.42
C THR A 29 14.87 25.10 24.32
N GLU A 30 15.76 26.08 24.17
CA GLU A 30 16.90 26.00 23.24
C GLU A 30 17.91 24.94 23.67
N ASP A 31 18.24 24.86 24.96
CA ASP A 31 19.16 23.86 25.48
C ASP A 31 18.59 22.43 25.41
N LEU A 32 17.29 22.27 25.66
CA LEU A 32 16.61 20.99 25.46
C LEU A 32 16.52 20.61 23.97
N ARG A 33 16.39 21.57 23.05
CA ARG A 33 16.41 21.32 21.59
C ARG A 33 17.77 20.86 21.07
N LYS A 34 18.87 21.17 21.77
CA LYS A 34 20.21 20.67 21.42
C LYS A 34 20.36 19.17 21.70
N ILE A 35 19.50 18.59 22.53
CA ILE A 35 19.47 17.16 22.86
C ILE A 35 18.56 16.44 21.86
N SER A 36 18.94 15.23 21.44
CA SER A 36 18.09 14.43 20.55
C SER A 36 16.73 14.15 21.20
N TYR A 37 15.64 14.38 20.46
CA TYR A 37 14.28 14.23 21.00
C TYR A 37 14.04 12.83 21.59
N SER A 38 14.63 11.79 21.01
CA SER A 38 14.47 10.39 21.43
C SER A 38 15.29 9.98 22.66
N SER A 39 16.21 10.83 23.14
CA SER A 39 16.95 10.60 24.39
C SER A 39 16.32 11.27 25.60
N LEU A 40 15.49 12.30 25.38
CA LEU A 40 14.81 13.07 26.41
C LEU A 40 13.76 12.26 27.16
N SER A 41 13.48 12.65 28.41
CA SER A 41 12.33 12.14 29.17
C SER A 41 10.99 12.59 28.54
N SER A 42 9.93 11.83 28.79
CA SER A 42 8.55 12.18 28.39
C SER A 42 8.14 13.57 28.89
N ARG A 43 8.62 13.95 30.08
CA ARG A 43 8.40 15.28 30.67
C ARG A 43 9.05 16.39 29.84
N SER A 44 10.32 16.23 29.48
CA SER A 44 11.05 17.21 28.66
C SER A 44 10.48 17.29 27.24
N GLN A 45 10.04 16.17 26.66
CA GLN A 45 9.34 16.14 25.36
C GLN A 45 7.99 16.89 25.42
N HIS A 46 7.21 16.69 26.49
CA HIS A 46 5.95 17.40 26.68
C HIS A 46 6.19 18.91 26.78
N LEU A 47 7.20 19.35 27.53
CA LEU A 47 7.58 20.76 27.64
C LEU A 47 7.92 21.38 26.27
N LEU A 48 8.63 20.65 25.41
CA LEU A 48 8.96 21.11 24.05
C LEU A 48 7.73 21.21 23.12
N ASN A 49 6.73 20.35 23.30
CA ASN A 49 5.52 20.31 22.48
C ASN A 49 4.50 21.39 22.82
N LEU A 50 4.59 22.01 24.01
CA LEU A 50 3.72 23.11 24.39
C LEU A 50 3.99 24.34 23.50
N GLN A 51 2.95 24.91 22.88
CA GLN A 51 3.11 26.06 21.97
C GLN A 51 3.11 27.42 22.67
N SER A 52 2.38 27.54 23.79
CA SER A 52 2.24 28.81 24.51
C SER A 52 3.34 28.98 25.57
N PRO A 53 4.03 30.13 25.62
CA PRO A 53 5.07 30.40 26.62
C PRO A 53 4.50 30.40 28.05
N VAL A 54 3.28 30.93 28.23
CA VAL A 54 2.60 30.97 29.55
C VAL A 54 2.35 29.56 30.09
N LYS A 55 1.93 28.63 29.23
CA LYS A 55 1.71 27.23 29.62
C LYS A 55 3.01 26.50 29.92
N LYS A 56 4.11 26.86 29.25
CA LYS A 56 5.44 26.32 29.57
C LYS A 56 5.92 26.78 30.95
N GLU A 57 5.73 28.06 31.29
CA GLU A 57 6.07 28.58 32.62
C GLU A 57 5.27 27.88 33.72
N GLU A 58 3.96 27.74 33.54
CA GLU A 58 3.08 27.04 34.48
C GLU A 58 3.50 25.57 34.64
N PHE A 59 3.81 24.90 33.53
CA PHE A 59 4.29 23.52 33.55
C PHE A 59 5.62 23.40 34.30
N ILE A 60 6.59 24.28 34.05
CA ILE A 60 7.87 24.28 34.77
C ILE A 60 7.63 24.50 36.27
N ARG A 61 6.79 25.48 36.64
CA ARG A 61 6.46 25.79 38.04
C ARG A 61 5.85 24.59 38.77
N ASN A 62 4.99 23.82 38.11
CA ASN A 62 4.38 22.62 38.67
C ASN A 62 5.39 21.49 38.94
N TYR A 63 6.52 21.45 38.22
CA TYR A 63 7.51 20.38 38.31
C TYR A 63 8.87 20.79 38.91
N LEU A 64 9.02 22.03 39.40
CA LEU A 64 10.26 22.60 39.96
C LEU A 64 10.90 21.75 41.07
N ASN A 65 10.13 20.93 41.80
CA ASN A 65 10.63 20.15 42.94
C ASN A 65 10.90 18.67 42.60
N THR A 66 10.75 18.25 41.34
CA THR A 66 10.84 16.84 40.98
C THR A 66 11.76 16.61 39.78
N MET A 67 12.73 15.73 39.94
CA MET A 67 13.56 15.28 38.82
C MET A 67 12.71 14.45 37.85
N PRO A 68 12.86 14.62 36.52
CA PRO A 68 12.19 13.74 35.57
C PRO A 68 12.64 12.29 35.78
N ILE A 69 11.71 11.34 35.71
CA ILE A 69 12.01 9.92 35.74
C ILE A 69 11.80 9.38 34.33
N LYS A 70 12.78 8.64 33.84
CA LYS A 70 12.68 7.94 32.57
C LYS A 70 12.20 6.52 32.82
N GLU A 71 10.90 6.32 32.61
CA GLU A 71 10.26 5.02 32.78
C GLU A 71 10.74 4.04 31.70
N ASN A 72 11.07 2.83 32.14
CA ASN A 72 11.43 1.73 31.25
C ASN A 72 10.18 0.94 30.88
N THR A 73 9.63 1.22 29.72
CA THR A 73 8.50 0.49 29.12
C THR A 73 8.95 -0.89 28.67
N ILE A 74 8.20 -1.92 29.08
CA ILE A 74 8.42 -3.30 28.65
C ILE A 74 7.78 -3.47 27.28
N THR A 75 8.55 -3.96 26.30
CA THR A 75 8.02 -4.22 24.95
C THR A 75 7.69 -5.68 24.74
N CYS A 76 8.48 -6.59 25.30
CA CYS A 76 8.35 -8.02 25.10
C CYS A 76 8.86 -8.80 26.32
N MET A 77 8.30 -9.98 26.51
CA MET A 77 8.67 -10.89 27.59
C MET A 77 8.67 -12.32 27.09
N THR A 78 9.55 -13.13 27.67
CA THR A 78 9.60 -14.57 27.45
C THR A 78 10.13 -15.26 28.70
N THR A 79 10.22 -16.59 28.69
CA THR A 79 10.75 -17.38 29.79
C THR A 79 11.91 -18.23 29.31
N ILE A 80 12.84 -18.51 30.22
CA ILE A 80 13.93 -19.45 30.00
C ILE A 80 14.01 -20.44 31.15
N ALA A 81 14.20 -21.72 30.85
CA ALA A 81 14.36 -22.76 31.86
C ALA A 81 15.63 -22.53 32.71
N LYS A 82 15.52 -22.65 34.04
CA LYS A 82 16.65 -22.39 34.96
C LYS A 82 17.63 -23.56 35.01
N THR A 83 17.13 -24.75 35.36
CA THR A 83 17.93 -25.95 35.66
C THR A 83 17.72 -27.10 34.67
N THR A 84 16.47 -27.40 34.32
CA THR A 84 16.08 -28.55 33.48
C THR A 84 15.07 -28.14 32.41
N HIS A 85 15.01 -28.88 31.30
CA HIS A 85 14.05 -28.63 30.20
C HIS A 85 12.63 -29.14 30.49
N ASP A 86 12.36 -29.63 31.70
CA ASP A 86 11.06 -30.19 32.05
C ASP A 86 9.97 -29.11 32.12
N THR A 87 8.74 -29.48 31.77
CA THR A 87 7.57 -28.57 31.78
C THR A 87 7.27 -28.01 33.17
N ASN A 88 7.64 -28.74 34.22
CA ASN A 88 7.44 -28.35 35.63
C ASN A 88 8.69 -27.67 36.23
N ALA A 89 9.75 -27.49 35.45
CA ALA A 89 10.96 -26.86 35.93
C ALA A 89 10.76 -25.35 36.13
N ILE A 90 11.49 -24.80 37.10
CA ILE A 90 11.46 -23.37 37.38
C ILE A 90 12.05 -22.63 36.18
N SER A 91 11.30 -21.65 35.67
CA SER A 91 11.73 -20.80 34.55
C SER A 91 11.95 -19.35 35.00
N CYS A 92 13.06 -18.75 34.57
CA CYS A 92 13.38 -17.34 34.79
C CYS A 92 12.66 -16.49 33.73
N PRO A 93 11.97 -15.40 34.11
CA PRO A 93 11.40 -14.47 33.15
C PRO A 93 12.49 -13.57 32.55
N VAL A 94 12.40 -13.36 31.24
CA VAL A 94 13.27 -12.49 30.44
C VAL A 94 12.43 -11.35 29.90
N ILE A 95 12.89 -10.11 30.10
CA ILE A 95 12.15 -8.89 29.78
C ILE A 95 12.99 -8.01 28.87
N GLY A 96 12.42 -7.59 27.74
CA GLY A 96 12.99 -6.57 26.87
C GLY A 96 12.30 -5.21 27.08
N THR A 97 13.10 -4.15 27.12
CA THR A 97 12.58 -2.77 27.23
C THR A 97 12.75 -1.98 25.95
N GLU A 98 12.00 -0.91 25.81
CA GLU A 98 12.04 -0.02 24.64
C GLU A 98 13.43 0.59 24.39
N TYR A 99 14.26 0.75 25.41
CA TYR A 99 15.62 1.28 25.27
C TYR A 99 16.65 0.25 24.80
N GLY A 100 16.26 -1.01 24.60
CA GLY A 100 17.18 -2.07 24.21
C GLY A 100 17.86 -2.76 25.39
N ASN A 101 17.35 -2.61 26.61
CA ASN A 101 17.87 -3.35 27.76
C ASN A 101 17.10 -4.66 27.92
N ILE A 102 17.82 -5.72 28.26
CA ILE A 102 17.29 -7.05 28.50
C ILE A 102 17.63 -7.44 29.93
N TYR A 103 16.60 -7.79 30.69
CA TYR A 103 16.70 -8.18 32.08
C TYR A 103 16.25 -9.64 32.24
N ILE A 104 17.05 -10.43 32.94
CA ILE A 104 16.68 -11.78 33.39
C ILE A 104 16.45 -11.68 34.90
N LEU A 105 15.24 -12.04 35.35
CA LEU A 105 14.90 -11.97 36.77
C LEU A 105 14.97 -13.34 37.45
N ASP A 106 15.21 -13.31 38.76
CA ASP A 106 15.09 -14.50 39.59
C ASP A 106 13.61 -14.87 39.79
N PRO A 107 13.21 -16.12 39.55
CA PRO A 107 11.83 -16.58 39.69
C PRO A 107 11.24 -16.43 41.10
N GLN A 108 12.08 -16.38 42.15
CA GLN A 108 11.61 -16.29 43.53
C GLN A 108 11.60 -14.85 44.04
N ASN A 109 12.70 -14.13 43.88
CA ASN A 109 12.88 -12.80 44.48
C ASN A 109 12.62 -11.65 43.49
N PHE A 110 12.41 -11.94 42.21
CA PHE A 110 12.29 -10.95 41.12
C PHE A 110 13.44 -9.94 41.06
N THR A 111 14.60 -10.30 41.62
CA THR A 111 15.83 -9.53 41.51
C THR A 111 16.44 -9.73 40.13
N ILE A 112 17.20 -8.74 39.65
CA ILE A 112 17.85 -8.81 38.35
C ILE A 112 19.09 -9.70 38.49
N ILE A 113 19.09 -10.86 37.83
CA ILE A 113 20.24 -11.76 37.81
C ILE A 113 21.22 -11.34 36.71
N HIS A 114 20.69 -11.03 35.53
CA HIS A 114 21.50 -10.65 34.37
C HIS A 114 20.90 -9.42 33.70
N GLN A 115 21.78 -8.47 33.36
CA GLN A 115 21.45 -7.28 32.59
C GLN A 115 22.36 -7.23 31.36
N ALA A 116 21.75 -7.09 30.19
CA ALA A 116 22.47 -6.96 28.93
C ALA A 116 21.78 -5.96 28.00
N ASN A 117 22.53 -5.38 27.08
CA ASN A 117 22.03 -4.52 26.01
C ASN A 117 21.85 -5.34 24.72
N THR A 118 20.82 -5.03 23.93
CA THR A 118 20.46 -5.73 22.70
C THR A 118 21.60 -5.74 21.69
N CYS A 119 22.19 -4.58 21.43
CA CYS A 119 23.27 -4.38 20.46
C CYS A 119 23.99 -3.04 20.76
N ASN A 120 25.21 -2.82 20.22
CA ASN A 120 25.94 -1.54 20.33
C ASN A 120 25.18 -0.36 19.67
N ILE A 121 24.23 -0.67 18.79
CA ILE A 121 23.31 0.29 18.18
C ILE A 121 22.01 0.24 18.98
N LYS A 122 21.41 1.41 19.28
CA LYS A 122 20.10 1.52 19.92
C LYS A 122 19.05 0.79 19.06
N ALA A 123 18.69 -0.43 19.46
CA ALA A 123 17.77 -1.30 18.74
C ALA A 123 16.65 -1.74 19.68
N THR A 124 15.41 -1.46 19.29
CA THR A 124 14.24 -1.66 20.14
C THR A 124 13.70 -3.09 19.98
N PRO A 125 13.69 -3.92 21.05
CA PRO A 125 13.28 -5.31 20.97
C PRO A 125 11.76 -5.39 20.76
N PHE A 126 11.36 -6.24 19.83
CA PHE A 126 9.97 -6.50 19.48
C PHE A 126 9.55 -7.92 19.86
N VAL A 127 10.35 -8.93 19.50
CA VAL A 127 10.12 -10.34 19.87
C VAL A 127 11.41 -10.91 20.45
N ILE A 128 11.30 -11.61 21.58
CA ILE A 128 12.41 -12.32 22.21
C ILE A 128 12.07 -13.80 22.26
N LYS A 129 13.03 -14.64 21.85
CA LYS A 129 12.96 -16.09 21.97
C LYS A 129 14.24 -16.60 22.62
N CYS A 130 14.08 -17.47 23.62
CA CYS A 130 15.19 -18.07 24.34
C CYS A 130 15.41 -19.52 23.90
N SER A 131 16.67 -19.94 23.88
CA SER A 131 17.06 -21.32 23.69
C SER A 131 18.15 -21.71 24.69
N GLY A 132 18.08 -22.93 25.22
CA GLY A 132 19.02 -23.46 26.22
C GLY A 132 18.52 -23.34 27.66
N ILE A 133 19.45 -23.53 28.59
CA ILE A 133 19.22 -23.58 30.04
C ILE A 133 20.05 -22.45 30.67
N PHE A 134 19.46 -21.69 31.58
CA PHE A 134 20.13 -20.54 32.21
C PHE A 134 21.44 -20.93 32.91
N ASP A 135 21.43 -21.98 33.72
CA ASP A 135 22.60 -22.39 34.51
C ASP A 135 23.73 -22.96 33.66
N VAL A 136 23.43 -23.59 32.52
CA VAL A 136 24.42 -24.24 31.65
C VAL A 136 24.90 -23.29 30.55
N GLU A 137 24.13 -23.15 29.48
CA GLU A 137 24.36 -22.26 28.36
C GLU A 137 23.00 -21.80 27.83
N PHE A 138 22.84 -20.49 27.69
CA PHE A 138 21.65 -19.92 27.06
C PHE A 138 22.00 -18.98 25.91
N ARG A 139 21.04 -18.88 24.99
CA ARG A 139 21.05 -17.93 23.88
C ARG A 139 19.70 -17.23 23.81
N ILE A 140 19.75 -15.91 23.83
CA ILE A 140 18.58 -15.05 23.67
C ILE A 140 18.64 -14.46 22.28
N ILE A 141 17.64 -14.74 21.48
CA ILE A 141 17.50 -14.23 20.11
C ILE A 141 16.43 -13.15 20.13
N ILE A 142 16.79 -11.98 19.61
CA ILE A 142 15.97 -10.78 19.70
C ILE A 142 15.71 -10.26 18.29
N ALA A 143 14.44 -10.16 17.92
CA ALA A 143 14.00 -9.39 16.76
C ALA A 143 13.80 -7.93 17.17
N CYS A 144 14.44 -7.01 16.45
CA CYS A 144 14.31 -5.58 16.69
C CYS A 144 13.37 -4.93 15.66
N ARG A 145 12.71 -3.82 16.04
CA ARG A 145 11.79 -3.08 15.13
C ARG A 145 12.51 -2.52 13.90
N GLU A 146 13.78 -2.20 14.04
CA GLU A 146 14.61 -1.65 12.97
C GLU A 146 15.10 -2.71 11.97
N GLY A 147 14.63 -3.97 12.09
CA GLY A 147 14.96 -5.05 11.15
C GLY A 147 16.25 -5.81 11.48
N TYR A 148 16.83 -5.62 12.66
CA TYR A 148 17.98 -6.39 13.14
C TYR A 148 17.55 -7.63 13.92
N ILE A 149 18.34 -8.70 13.79
CA ILE A 149 18.25 -9.87 14.66
C ILE A 149 19.54 -9.93 15.48
N CYS A 150 19.42 -9.65 16.78
CA CYS A 150 20.54 -9.68 17.72
C CYS A 150 20.54 -11.00 18.51
N VAL A 151 21.72 -11.48 18.90
CA VAL A 151 21.88 -12.63 19.80
C VAL A 151 22.76 -12.28 20.98
N ILE A 152 22.28 -12.68 22.17
CA ILE A 152 22.99 -12.58 23.44
C ILE A 152 23.26 -14.00 23.93
N LYS A 153 24.49 -14.24 24.39
CA LYS A 153 24.90 -15.49 25.02
C LYS A 153 25.10 -15.27 26.52
N LYS A 154 25.24 -16.36 27.26
CA LYS A 154 25.70 -16.33 28.65
C LYS A 154 26.97 -15.48 28.79
N ASP A 155 27.00 -14.65 29.84
CA ASP A 155 28.06 -13.71 30.19
C ASP A 155 28.28 -12.54 29.22
N TRP A 156 27.44 -12.37 28.19
CA TRP A 156 27.51 -11.20 27.32
C TRP A 156 26.68 -10.05 27.91
N LEU A 157 27.34 -8.91 28.11
CA LEU A 157 26.70 -7.64 28.47
C LEU A 157 26.13 -6.91 27.25
N GLU A 158 26.65 -7.21 26.06
CA GLU A 158 26.18 -6.65 24.79
C GLU A 158 25.93 -7.76 23.77
N GLY A 159 24.77 -7.71 23.12
CA GLY A 159 24.42 -8.60 22.03
C GLY A 159 25.15 -8.27 20.74
N LYS A 160 25.30 -9.29 19.89
CA LYS A 160 25.84 -9.15 18.54
C LYS A 160 24.72 -9.23 17.51
N SER A 161 24.71 -8.32 16.55
CA SER A 161 23.81 -8.39 15.41
C SER A 161 24.23 -9.56 14.51
N LEU A 162 23.30 -10.48 14.25
CA LEU A 162 23.51 -11.63 13.36
C LEU A 162 23.07 -11.33 11.93
N VAL A 163 21.93 -10.67 11.77
CA VAL A 163 21.29 -10.44 10.47
C VAL A 163 20.65 -9.07 10.46
N GLN A 164 20.83 -8.35 9.35
CA GLN A 164 20.06 -7.16 9.02
C GLN A 164 19.13 -7.48 7.86
N LEU A 165 17.83 -7.29 8.09
CA LEU A 165 16.79 -7.45 7.08
C LEU A 165 16.50 -6.10 6.42
N THR A 166 16.09 -6.13 5.16
CA THR A 166 15.66 -4.94 4.41
C THR A 166 14.26 -4.48 4.79
N SER A 167 13.48 -5.39 5.36
CA SER A 167 12.05 -5.25 5.56
C SER A 167 11.71 -5.57 7.00
N GLU A 168 10.64 -4.97 7.51
CA GLU A 168 10.24 -5.13 8.91
C GLU A 168 9.87 -6.58 9.25
N ILE A 169 10.19 -6.97 10.49
CA ILE A 169 9.90 -8.30 11.02
C ILE A 169 8.48 -8.29 11.59
N VAL A 170 7.62 -9.15 11.06
CA VAL A 170 6.25 -9.32 11.55
C VAL A 170 6.24 -10.25 12.76
N ASP A 171 6.98 -11.36 12.69
CA ASP A 171 7.08 -12.34 13.78
C ASP A 171 8.33 -13.21 13.62
N MET A 172 8.76 -13.84 14.71
CA MET A 172 9.94 -14.69 14.81
C MET A 172 9.68 -15.94 15.65
N LEU A 173 10.16 -17.08 15.14
CA LEU A 173 10.14 -18.37 15.84
C LEU A 173 11.52 -19.01 15.85
N ILE A 174 11.74 -19.88 16.83
CA ILE A 174 12.90 -20.78 16.88
C ILE A 174 12.37 -22.20 16.79
N ILE A 175 12.92 -23.00 15.87
CA ILE A 175 12.65 -24.44 15.84
C ILE A 175 13.53 -25.12 16.90
N PRO A 176 12.95 -25.85 17.87
CA PRO A 176 13.70 -26.59 18.87
C PRO A 176 14.54 -27.71 18.24
N GLY A 177 15.66 -28.06 18.87
CA GLY A 177 16.67 -28.98 18.33
C GLY A 177 17.81 -28.23 17.62
N ASP A 178 17.64 -27.93 16.33
CA ASP A 178 18.69 -27.30 15.51
C ASP A 178 18.88 -25.80 15.79
N ASN A 179 17.93 -25.17 16.48
CA ASN A 179 17.88 -23.73 16.75
C ASN A 179 17.90 -22.89 15.46
N PHE A 180 17.12 -23.31 14.46
CA PHE A 180 16.87 -22.51 13.27
C PHE A 180 15.94 -21.35 13.62
N ILE A 181 16.30 -20.17 13.14
CA ILE A 181 15.57 -18.93 13.35
C ILE A 181 14.69 -18.71 12.13
N ILE A 182 13.37 -18.75 12.33
CA ILE A 182 12.41 -18.49 11.28
C ILE A 182 11.83 -17.10 11.48
N VAL A 183 11.82 -16.34 10.39
CA VAL A 183 11.44 -14.93 10.40
C VAL A 183 10.42 -14.71 9.30
N ALA A 184 9.29 -14.10 9.67
CA ALA A 184 8.33 -13.57 8.72
C ALA A 184 8.60 -12.09 8.52
N THR A 185 8.75 -11.68 7.27
CA THR A 185 8.93 -10.27 6.88
C THR A 185 7.65 -9.71 6.27
N ALA A 186 7.46 -8.39 6.40
CA ALA A 186 6.31 -7.68 5.84
C ALA A 186 6.12 -7.89 4.32
N ASP A 187 7.21 -8.14 3.59
CA ASP A 187 7.21 -8.39 2.14
C ASP A 187 6.65 -9.77 1.72
N SER A 188 5.88 -10.44 2.58
CA SER A 188 5.32 -11.78 2.31
C SER A 188 6.39 -12.84 2.04
N HIS A 189 7.50 -12.76 2.77
CA HIS A 189 8.57 -13.75 2.72
C HIS A 189 8.72 -14.45 4.07
N LEU A 190 8.76 -15.78 4.01
CA LEU A 190 9.18 -16.63 5.12
C LEU A 190 10.65 -16.99 4.91
N GLN A 191 11.51 -16.63 5.86
CA GLN A 191 12.96 -16.82 5.77
C GLN A 191 13.45 -17.66 6.94
N CYS A 192 14.42 -18.54 6.69
CA CYS A 192 15.03 -19.37 7.72
C CYS A 192 16.53 -19.14 7.77
N TYR A 193 17.04 -18.94 8.98
CA TYR A 193 18.42 -18.66 9.29
C TYR A 193 19.00 -19.70 10.25
N THR A 194 20.28 -19.97 10.10
CA THR A 194 21.05 -20.77 11.07
C THR A 194 21.29 -19.98 12.36
N LYS A 195 21.64 -20.69 13.43
CA LYS A 195 22.15 -20.11 14.69
C LYS A 195 23.35 -19.15 14.54
N ARG A 196 24.01 -19.14 13.36
CA ARG A 196 25.13 -18.24 13.04
C ARG A 196 24.72 -17.04 12.19
N GLY A 197 23.45 -16.94 11.77
CA GLY A 197 22.95 -15.86 10.91
C GLY A 197 23.03 -16.13 9.40
N GLN A 198 23.45 -17.33 8.97
CA GLN A 198 23.42 -17.68 7.53
C GLN A 198 22.01 -18.03 7.09
N LYS A 199 21.56 -17.45 5.96
CA LYS A 199 20.25 -17.72 5.36
C LYS A 199 20.25 -19.10 4.68
N LEU A 200 19.34 -19.98 5.09
CA LEU A 200 19.17 -21.32 4.52
C LEU A 200 18.24 -21.31 3.31
N TRP A 201 17.06 -20.70 3.46
CA TRP A 201 16.06 -20.61 2.41
C TRP A 201 15.16 -19.40 2.61
N SER A 202 14.46 -19.04 1.53
CA SER A 202 13.39 -18.05 1.55
C SER A 202 12.28 -18.47 0.61
N THR A 203 11.06 -18.47 1.13
CA THR A 203 9.84 -18.82 0.38
C THR A 203 8.92 -17.62 0.39
N LYS A 204 8.43 -17.23 -0.80
CA LYS A 204 7.41 -16.19 -0.92
C LYS A 204 6.04 -16.79 -0.65
N THR A 205 5.28 -16.19 0.24
CA THR A 205 3.89 -16.57 0.51
C THR A 205 2.94 -15.92 -0.49
N ILE A 206 1.75 -16.49 -0.65
CA ILE A 206 0.73 -15.99 -1.60
C ILE A 206 0.23 -14.61 -1.15
N ASN A 207 0.01 -14.46 0.16
CA ASN A 207 -0.50 -13.25 0.81
C ASN A 207 0.47 -12.78 1.91
N ALA A 208 0.23 -11.56 2.42
CA ALA A 208 0.95 -10.99 3.56
C ALA A 208 0.78 -11.85 4.82
N ILE A 209 1.88 -12.05 5.53
CA ILE A 209 1.94 -12.82 6.78
C ILE A 209 1.51 -11.92 7.94
N THR A 210 0.68 -12.45 8.84
CA THR A 210 0.20 -11.72 10.02
C THR A 210 0.80 -12.22 11.33
N CYS A 211 0.94 -13.53 11.48
CA CYS A 211 1.50 -14.16 12.68
C CYS A 211 2.14 -15.51 12.35
N LEU A 212 3.06 -15.94 13.20
CA LEU A 212 3.68 -17.25 13.14
C LEU A 212 3.36 -18.05 14.41
N CYS A 213 3.20 -19.37 14.28
CA CYS A 213 3.09 -20.27 15.41
C CYS A 213 3.89 -21.55 15.19
N LEU A 214 4.60 -22.00 16.22
CA LEU A 214 5.29 -23.28 16.21
C LEU A 214 4.29 -24.39 16.55
N VAL A 215 4.26 -25.43 15.74
CA VAL A 215 3.39 -26.60 15.90
C VAL A 215 4.29 -27.83 16.13
N PRO A 216 4.69 -28.11 17.38
CA PRO A 216 5.43 -29.32 17.71
C PRO A 216 4.49 -30.53 17.69
N LEU A 217 4.90 -31.60 16.99
CA LEU A 217 4.17 -32.87 16.92
C LEU A 217 5.04 -33.98 17.49
N ASP A 218 4.90 -34.23 18.79
CA ASP A 218 5.79 -35.14 19.52
C ASP A 218 5.67 -36.60 19.05
N HIS A 219 4.47 -37.02 18.64
CA HIS A 219 4.21 -38.37 18.12
C HIS A 219 4.95 -38.71 16.82
N VAL A 220 5.34 -37.71 16.02
CA VAL A 220 6.11 -37.87 14.77
C VAL A 220 7.51 -37.26 14.89
N ASN A 221 7.86 -36.69 16.05
CA ASN A 221 9.07 -35.91 16.28
C ASN A 221 9.33 -34.88 15.17
N MET A 222 8.31 -34.09 14.84
CA MET A 222 8.34 -33.13 13.74
C MET A 222 7.87 -31.76 14.20
N HIS A 223 8.52 -30.70 13.72
CA HIS A 223 8.15 -29.32 14.02
C HIS A 223 7.63 -28.63 12.76
N LEU A 224 6.36 -28.26 12.77
CA LEU A 224 5.73 -27.47 11.72
C LEU A 224 5.68 -26.00 12.12
N VAL A 225 5.63 -25.15 11.09
CA VAL A 225 5.46 -23.70 11.23
C VAL A 225 4.13 -23.33 10.63
N ALA A 226 3.19 -22.94 11.49
CA ALA A 226 1.92 -22.35 11.07
C ALA A 226 2.13 -20.88 10.72
N VAL A 227 1.77 -20.50 9.51
CA VAL A 227 1.87 -19.14 8.98
C VAL A 227 0.46 -18.63 8.76
N GLY A 228 0.04 -17.66 9.57
CA GLY A 228 -1.22 -16.94 9.37
C GLY A 228 -1.08 -15.93 8.25
N LEU A 229 -2.00 -15.98 7.29
CA LEU A 229 -2.02 -15.10 6.11
C LEU A 229 -3.24 -14.20 6.13
N LYS A 230 -3.10 -13.01 5.53
CA LYS A 230 -4.22 -12.12 5.24
C LYS A 230 -5.30 -12.88 4.42
N HIS A 231 -6.57 -12.62 4.72
CA HIS A 231 -7.76 -13.29 4.16
C HIS A 231 -8.09 -14.68 4.75
N GLY A 232 -7.55 -15.02 5.92
CA GLY A 232 -8.01 -16.20 6.67
C GLY A 232 -7.37 -17.53 6.28
N LEU A 233 -6.33 -17.53 5.42
CA LEU A 233 -5.59 -18.75 5.13
C LEU A 233 -4.48 -18.97 6.17
N ILE A 234 -4.30 -20.20 6.62
CA ILE A 234 -3.23 -20.61 7.52
C ILE A 234 -2.49 -21.76 6.85
N HIS A 235 -1.20 -21.57 6.60
CA HIS A 235 -0.37 -22.54 5.92
C HIS A 235 0.55 -23.24 6.92
N LEU A 236 0.67 -24.57 6.83
CA LEU A 236 1.58 -25.38 7.64
C LEU A 236 2.81 -25.74 6.81
N TYR A 237 3.96 -25.19 7.20
CA TYR A 237 5.23 -25.46 6.54
C TYR A 237 6.08 -26.44 7.35
N HIS A 238 6.72 -27.37 6.64
CA HIS A 238 7.84 -28.16 7.14
C HIS A 238 9.10 -27.74 6.38
N ALA A 239 10.03 -27.11 7.09
CA ALA A 239 11.15 -26.40 6.47
C ALA A 239 10.65 -25.45 5.34
N ARG A 240 11.08 -25.69 4.09
CA ARG A 240 10.69 -24.87 2.93
C ARG A 240 9.31 -25.26 2.35
N HIS A 241 8.84 -26.47 2.60
CA HIS A 241 7.71 -27.07 1.89
C HIS A 241 6.39 -26.80 2.61
N LEU A 242 5.38 -26.39 1.84
CA LEU A 242 4.00 -26.34 2.31
C LEU A 242 3.49 -27.78 2.40
N VAL A 243 3.11 -28.22 3.60
CA VAL A 243 2.60 -29.58 3.84
C VAL A 243 1.08 -29.59 3.82
N ASP A 244 0.45 -28.65 4.52
CA ASP A 244 -1.00 -28.60 4.65
C ASP A 244 -1.48 -27.16 4.81
N PHE A 245 -2.79 -26.93 4.70
CA PHE A 245 -3.41 -25.63 4.90
C PHE A 245 -4.75 -25.75 5.61
N THR A 246 -5.11 -24.70 6.34
CA THR A 246 -6.41 -24.60 6.98
C THR A 246 -6.96 -23.19 6.85
N THR A 247 -8.28 -23.05 6.95
CA THR A 247 -8.97 -21.78 6.75
C THR A 247 -9.62 -21.28 8.03
N ALA A 248 -9.55 -19.98 8.26
CA ALA A 248 -10.23 -19.22 9.30
C ALA A 248 -11.26 -18.29 8.63
N PRO A 249 -12.33 -17.90 9.34
CA PRO A 249 -13.40 -17.07 8.77
C PRO A 249 -12.92 -15.65 8.39
N ASP A 250 -11.88 -15.16 9.04
CA ASP A 250 -11.27 -13.85 8.81
C ASP A 250 -9.75 -13.94 9.05
N THR A 251 -9.03 -12.86 8.80
CA THR A 251 -7.58 -12.74 8.96
C THR A 251 -7.15 -13.10 10.39
N PRO A 252 -6.26 -14.10 10.57
CA PRO A 252 -5.76 -14.49 11.87
C PRO A 252 -4.84 -13.39 12.42
N SER A 253 -5.17 -12.87 13.59
CA SER A 253 -4.34 -11.94 14.35
C SER A 253 -3.27 -12.70 15.15
N THR A 254 -3.66 -13.81 15.78
CA THR A 254 -2.75 -14.65 16.57
C THR A 254 -3.15 -16.11 16.45
N ILE A 255 -2.14 -16.98 16.41
CA ILE A 255 -2.29 -18.43 16.40
C ILE A 255 -1.48 -18.99 17.56
N ALA A 256 -2.10 -19.87 18.35
CA ALA A 256 -1.44 -20.62 19.41
C ALA A 256 -1.71 -22.11 19.20
N PHE A 257 -0.72 -22.95 19.48
CA PHE A 257 -0.85 -24.40 19.38
C PHE A 257 -0.38 -25.05 20.67
N GLY A 258 -1.16 -25.98 21.19
CA GLY A 258 -0.82 -26.74 22.39
C GLY A 258 -2.01 -27.46 22.99
N GLN A 259 -1.83 -27.92 24.23
CA GLN A 259 -2.83 -28.68 24.96
C GLN A 259 -3.94 -27.75 25.50
N VAL A 260 -5.20 -28.11 25.22
CA VAL A 260 -6.39 -27.45 25.77
C VAL A 260 -7.29 -28.52 26.38
N GLY A 261 -7.33 -28.55 27.72
CA GLY A 261 -8.07 -29.57 28.46
C GLY A 261 -7.46 -30.96 28.25
N GLN A 262 -8.26 -31.90 27.75
CA GLN A 262 -7.83 -33.29 27.50
C GLN A 262 -7.17 -33.49 26.13
N GLU A 263 -7.31 -32.53 25.21
CA GLU A 263 -6.75 -32.63 23.87
C GLU A 263 -5.37 -31.97 23.82
N GLU A 264 -4.34 -32.74 23.46
CA GLU A 264 -2.94 -32.30 23.43
C GLU A 264 -2.62 -31.40 22.22
N ASN A 265 -3.30 -31.62 21.09
CA ASN A 265 -2.97 -31.00 19.83
C ASN A 265 -4.10 -30.09 19.33
N VAL A 266 -4.24 -28.91 19.95
CA VAL A 266 -5.27 -27.94 19.59
C VAL A 266 -4.64 -26.65 19.08
N MET A 267 -5.08 -26.22 17.89
CA MET A 267 -4.75 -24.92 17.33
C MET A 267 -5.86 -23.92 17.66
N VAL A 268 -5.52 -22.90 18.42
CA VAL A 268 -6.39 -21.77 18.76
C VAL A 268 -6.06 -20.61 17.83
N ILE A 269 -7.06 -20.11 17.14
CA ILE A 269 -6.92 -19.02 16.18
C ILE A 269 -7.82 -17.87 16.63
N ILE A 270 -7.23 -16.70 16.80
CA ILE A 270 -7.93 -15.45 17.13
C ILE A 270 -7.88 -14.56 15.88
N THR A 271 -9.03 -14.18 15.35
CA THR A 271 -9.12 -13.31 14.17
C THR A 271 -9.05 -11.83 14.55
N ALA A 272 -8.72 -10.97 13.58
CA ALA A 272 -8.74 -9.52 13.75
C ALA A 272 -10.14 -8.99 14.14
N GLY A 273 -11.20 -9.61 13.63
CA GLY A 273 -12.59 -9.33 14.07
C GLY A 273 -12.96 -9.82 15.47
N GLY A 274 -12.03 -10.40 16.24
CA GLY A 274 -12.25 -10.83 17.63
C GLY A 274 -12.91 -12.21 17.79
N THR A 275 -13.08 -12.98 16.71
CA THR A 275 -13.59 -14.35 16.80
C THR A 275 -12.50 -15.32 17.23
N ILE A 276 -12.84 -16.28 18.07
CA ILE A 276 -11.94 -17.35 18.52
C ILE A 276 -12.42 -18.67 17.92
N SER A 277 -11.52 -19.38 17.26
CA SER A 277 -11.80 -20.70 16.69
C SER A 277 -10.78 -21.74 17.15
N PHE A 278 -11.26 -22.95 17.40
CA PHE A 278 -10.46 -24.08 17.86
C PHE A 278 -10.42 -25.14 16.77
N LYS A 279 -9.23 -25.60 16.40
CA LYS A 279 -9.03 -26.71 15.47
C LYS A 279 -8.23 -27.81 16.15
N ILE A 280 -8.90 -28.93 16.38
CA ILE A 280 -8.29 -30.12 16.99
C ILE A 280 -7.63 -30.93 15.86
N LEU A 281 -6.35 -31.21 16.03
CA LEU A 281 -5.59 -32.04 15.12
C LEU A 281 -5.82 -33.51 15.43
N LYS A 282 -6.17 -34.32 14.42
CA LYS A 282 -6.35 -35.75 14.57
C LYS A 282 -5.02 -36.45 14.88
N ARG A 283 -5.02 -37.40 15.81
CA ARG A 283 -3.84 -38.22 16.17
C ARG A 283 -3.28 -39.05 15.00
N THR A 284 -4.09 -39.32 13.99
CA THR A 284 -3.72 -40.08 12.79
C THR A 284 -3.31 -39.19 11.62
N ALA A 285 -3.12 -37.88 11.85
CA ALA A 285 -2.70 -36.98 10.79
C ALA A 285 -1.25 -37.30 10.37
N ASP A 286 -1.06 -37.51 9.07
CA ASP A 286 0.25 -37.71 8.48
C ASP A 286 0.63 -36.47 7.69
N PHE A 287 1.77 -35.88 8.07
CA PHE A 287 2.36 -34.68 7.46
C PHE A 287 3.63 -35.01 6.68
N SER A 288 3.84 -36.28 6.36
CA SER A 288 4.95 -36.72 5.52
C SER A 288 4.96 -35.92 4.21
N THR A 289 6.12 -35.33 3.90
CA THR A 289 6.32 -34.59 2.67
C THR A 289 6.27 -35.59 1.52
N ARG A 290 5.10 -35.78 0.91
CA ARG A 290 5.00 -36.42 -0.39
C ARG A 290 5.70 -35.48 -1.36
N ASN A 291 6.94 -35.80 -1.70
CA ASN A 291 7.70 -35.15 -2.75
C ASN A 291 6.91 -35.25 -4.06
N GLN A 292 5.91 -34.40 -4.26
CA GLN A 292 5.53 -33.98 -5.57
C GLN A 292 6.70 -33.11 -6.02
N GLU A 293 7.67 -33.75 -6.69
CA GLU A 293 8.47 -33.05 -7.68
C GLU A 293 7.47 -32.30 -8.56
N SER A 294 7.32 -31.01 -8.30
CA SER A 294 6.46 -30.15 -9.08
C SER A 294 7.17 -29.93 -10.41
N VAL A 295 7.09 -30.94 -11.28
CA VAL A 295 7.24 -30.73 -12.70
C VAL A 295 6.30 -29.58 -13.01
N PRO A 296 6.79 -28.42 -13.49
CA PRO A 296 5.97 -27.25 -13.65
C PRO A 296 4.77 -27.63 -14.52
N VAL A 297 3.56 -27.57 -13.95
CA VAL A 297 2.29 -28.01 -14.55
C VAL A 297 2.07 -27.37 -15.94
N LEU A 298 2.76 -26.25 -16.20
CA LEU A 298 2.78 -25.52 -17.46
C LEU A 298 3.46 -26.24 -18.63
N GLN A 299 4.26 -27.29 -18.41
CA GLN A 299 4.86 -28.07 -19.51
C GLN A 299 3.94 -29.18 -20.05
N GLY A 300 2.85 -29.51 -19.35
CA GLY A 300 1.92 -30.58 -19.75
C GLY A 300 0.78 -30.14 -20.66
N LYS A 301 0.50 -28.83 -20.79
CA LYS A 301 -0.55 -28.31 -21.69
C LYS A 301 0.09 -27.74 -22.94
N PRO A 302 -0.07 -28.39 -24.12
CA PRO A 302 0.36 -27.80 -25.38
C PRO A 302 -0.36 -26.46 -25.57
N ILE A 303 0.38 -25.44 -25.99
CA ILE A 303 -0.15 -24.09 -26.25
C ILE A 303 -1.35 -24.23 -27.19
N PRO A 304 -2.52 -23.62 -26.88
CA PRO A 304 -3.70 -23.68 -27.73
C PRO A 304 -3.47 -22.85 -29.00
N LEU A 305 -2.73 -23.40 -29.95
CA LEU A 305 -2.55 -22.80 -31.26
C LEU A 305 -3.86 -22.97 -32.05
N PRO A 306 -4.43 -21.88 -32.62
CA PRO A 306 -5.60 -21.99 -33.45
C PRO A 306 -5.31 -22.89 -34.66
N LYS A 307 -6.20 -23.85 -34.93
CA LYS A 307 -6.06 -24.75 -36.07
C LYS A 307 -6.27 -23.96 -37.36
N ARG A 308 -5.41 -24.17 -38.36
CA ARG A 308 -5.59 -23.59 -39.70
C ARG A 308 -6.83 -24.20 -40.34
N SER A 309 -7.77 -23.36 -40.74
CA SER A 309 -8.99 -23.77 -41.42
C SER A 309 -8.72 -24.14 -42.88
N LYS A 310 -9.63 -24.89 -43.50
CA LYS A 310 -9.58 -25.18 -44.94
C LYS A 310 -9.53 -23.89 -45.77
N LEU A 311 -10.29 -22.87 -45.37
CA LEU A 311 -10.32 -21.56 -46.01
C LEU A 311 -8.96 -20.85 -45.98
N PHE A 312 -8.21 -20.94 -44.87
CA PHE A 312 -6.86 -20.39 -44.79
C PHE A 312 -5.91 -21.07 -45.80
N LEU A 313 -6.03 -22.39 -45.96
CA LEU A 313 -5.22 -23.14 -46.93
C LEU A 313 -5.58 -22.79 -48.38
N GLU A 314 -6.88 -22.67 -48.67
CA GLU A 314 -7.36 -22.26 -50.00
C GLU A 314 -6.93 -20.82 -50.35
N GLN A 315 -7.02 -19.88 -49.40
CA GLN A 315 -6.50 -18.51 -49.59
C GLN A 315 -4.99 -18.49 -49.82
N SER A 316 -4.22 -19.27 -49.06
CA SER A 316 -2.76 -19.37 -49.24
C SER A 316 -2.37 -19.90 -50.63
N LEU A 317 -3.14 -20.86 -51.16
CA LEU A 317 -2.93 -21.38 -52.52
C LEU A 317 -3.26 -20.32 -53.58
N ARG A 318 -4.37 -19.59 -53.42
CA ARG A 318 -4.74 -18.47 -54.30
C ARG A 318 -3.67 -17.37 -54.31
N GLU A 319 -3.21 -16.96 -53.11
CA GLU A 319 -2.16 -15.95 -52.97
C GLU A 319 -0.86 -16.38 -53.65
N ARG A 320 -0.49 -17.66 -53.54
CA ARG A 320 0.71 -18.18 -54.23
C ARG A 320 0.58 -18.16 -55.76
N GLN A 321 -0.61 -18.41 -56.30
CA GLN A 321 -0.83 -18.45 -57.76
C GLN A 321 -0.95 -17.04 -58.37
N CYS A 322 -1.57 -16.10 -57.67
CA CYS A 322 -1.89 -14.75 -58.17
C CYS A 322 -1.17 -13.62 -57.40
N ALA A 323 0.00 -13.90 -56.81
CA ALA A 323 0.70 -12.96 -55.92
C ALA A 323 0.97 -11.58 -56.57
N VAL A 324 1.39 -11.60 -57.83
CA VAL A 324 1.79 -10.38 -58.56
C VAL A 324 0.58 -9.48 -58.82
N GLU A 325 -0.55 -10.04 -59.26
CA GLU A 325 -1.79 -9.30 -59.50
C GLU A 325 -2.34 -8.70 -58.20
N ILE A 326 -2.39 -9.49 -57.12
CA ILE A 326 -2.85 -9.02 -55.80
C ILE A 326 -1.99 -7.84 -55.33
N HIS A 327 -0.67 -7.94 -55.48
CA HIS A 327 0.24 -6.85 -55.11
C HIS A 327 0.00 -5.59 -55.94
N GLN A 328 -0.17 -5.72 -57.26
CA GLN A 328 -0.42 -4.58 -58.15
C GLN A 328 -1.76 -3.89 -57.83
N THR A 329 -2.83 -4.65 -57.62
CA THR A 329 -4.13 -4.10 -57.22
C THR A 329 -4.04 -3.38 -55.87
N PHE A 330 -3.36 -3.99 -54.89
CA PHE A 330 -3.15 -3.35 -53.59
C PHE A 330 -2.39 -2.03 -53.71
N GLN A 331 -1.34 -1.95 -54.54
CA GLN A 331 -0.61 -0.69 -54.76
C GLN A 331 -1.48 0.39 -55.40
N GLN A 332 -2.28 0.02 -56.40
CA GLN A 332 -3.21 0.96 -57.06
C GLN A 332 -4.24 1.50 -56.08
N ASP A 333 -4.84 0.63 -55.26
CA ASP A 333 -5.85 1.03 -54.29
C ASP A 333 -5.25 1.82 -53.12
N LEU A 334 -4.03 1.48 -52.68
CA LEU A 334 -3.29 2.25 -51.68
C LEU A 334 -3.01 3.68 -52.18
N LEU A 335 -2.62 3.83 -53.44
CA LEU A 335 -2.41 5.15 -54.06
C LEU A 335 -3.70 5.95 -54.15
N ARG A 336 -4.81 5.31 -54.56
CA ARG A 336 -6.13 5.94 -54.56
C ARG A 336 -6.56 6.37 -53.16
N LEU A 337 -6.33 5.52 -52.16
CA LEU A 337 -6.62 5.83 -50.76
C LEU A 337 -5.81 7.04 -50.31
N ARG A 338 -4.48 7.04 -50.51
CA ARG A 338 -3.61 8.17 -50.17
C ARG A 338 -4.08 9.46 -50.82
N LEU A 339 -4.39 9.43 -52.11
CA LEU A 339 -4.89 10.60 -52.83
C LEU A 339 -6.24 11.08 -52.29
N THR A 340 -7.17 10.17 -52.03
CA THR A 340 -8.50 10.49 -51.48
C THR A 340 -8.38 11.09 -50.09
N THR A 341 -7.54 10.50 -49.23
CA THR A 341 -7.26 11.02 -47.89
C THR A 341 -6.61 12.39 -47.94
N ALA A 342 -5.64 12.61 -48.84
CA ALA A 342 -5.00 13.92 -48.99
C ALA A 342 -5.98 14.99 -49.46
N ARG A 343 -6.86 14.67 -50.42
CA ARG A 343 -7.93 15.59 -50.86
C ARG A 343 -8.89 15.93 -49.71
N ALA A 344 -9.34 14.93 -48.96
CA ALA A 344 -10.21 15.14 -47.81
C ALA A 344 -9.54 15.97 -46.69
N LEU A 345 -8.24 15.74 -46.44
CA LEU A 345 -7.46 16.53 -45.48
C LEU A 345 -7.35 18.00 -45.92
N VAL A 346 -6.99 18.26 -47.18
CA VAL A 346 -6.91 19.64 -47.70
C VAL A 346 -8.27 20.35 -47.66
N GLN A 347 -9.34 19.63 -48.00
CA GLN A 347 -10.70 20.15 -47.87
C GLN A 347 -11.02 20.51 -46.41
N ASN A 348 -10.69 19.65 -45.45
CA ASN A 348 -10.88 19.93 -44.02
C ASN A 348 -10.03 21.10 -43.49
N ILE A 349 -8.82 21.32 -44.04
CA ILE A 349 -8.00 22.49 -43.74
C ILE A 349 -8.70 23.76 -44.23
N ASN A 350 -9.19 23.75 -45.48
CA ASN A 350 -9.86 24.91 -46.10
C ASN A 350 -11.21 25.22 -45.43
N ASP A 351 -11.97 24.20 -45.05
CA ASP A 351 -13.29 24.35 -44.42
C ASP A 351 -13.19 24.71 -42.93
N HIS A 352 -11.98 24.85 -42.37
CA HIS A 352 -11.67 25.13 -40.95
C HIS A 352 -12.40 24.24 -39.93
N SER A 353 -13.01 23.14 -40.40
CA SER A 353 -13.94 22.31 -39.66
C SER A 353 -13.24 21.25 -38.81
N GLY A 354 -11.90 21.21 -38.85
CA GLY A 354 -11.11 20.29 -38.04
C GLY A 354 -9.68 20.70 -37.71
N ILE A 355 -9.20 21.90 -38.11
CA ILE A 355 -7.77 22.24 -38.01
C ILE A 355 -7.61 23.71 -37.61
N GLY A 356 -7.44 23.95 -36.31
CA GLY A 356 -6.92 25.20 -35.76
C GLY A 356 -5.99 24.99 -34.56
N ASN A 357 -5.60 23.74 -34.29
CA ASN A 357 -4.94 23.36 -33.04
C ASN A 357 -3.40 23.37 -33.10
N GLU A 358 -2.79 23.73 -34.22
CA GLU A 358 -1.33 23.62 -34.41
C GLU A 358 -0.53 24.60 -33.53
N LYS A 359 -1.14 25.73 -33.15
CA LYS A 359 -0.46 26.79 -32.37
C LYS A 359 -0.74 26.73 -30.87
N GLU A 360 -1.89 26.20 -30.46
CA GLU A 360 -2.37 26.30 -29.08
C GLU A 360 -2.57 24.96 -28.37
N ASN A 361 -2.54 23.80 -29.06
CA ASN A 361 -2.60 22.47 -28.45
C ASN A 361 -3.70 22.31 -27.39
N ILE A 362 -4.92 22.71 -27.74
CA ILE A 362 -6.13 22.66 -26.92
C ILE A 362 -6.99 21.47 -27.36
N LYS A 363 -7.43 20.64 -26.42
CA LYS A 363 -8.42 19.60 -26.69
C LYS A 363 -9.77 20.00 -26.11
N LEU A 364 -10.80 19.94 -26.94
CA LEU A 364 -12.18 20.18 -26.54
C LEU A 364 -12.94 18.86 -26.54
N SER A 365 -13.61 18.56 -25.44
CA SER A 365 -14.62 17.52 -25.37
C SER A 365 -15.95 18.10 -24.91
N ALA A 366 -17.03 17.59 -25.48
CA ALA A 366 -18.39 17.99 -25.14
C ALA A 366 -19.15 16.79 -24.62
N GLN A 367 -19.87 16.96 -23.52
CA GLN A 367 -20.79 15.99 -22.95
C GLN A 367 -22.16 16.64 -22.83
N VAL A 368 -23.20 15.95 -23.29
CA VAL A 368 -24.58 16.40 -23.17
C VAL A 368 -25.27 15.50 -22.17
N LEU A 369 -25.77 16.09 -21.08
CA LEU A 369 -26.50 15.40 -20.01
C LEU A 369 -27.96 15.85 -20.02
N GLY A 370 -28.87 14.89 -19.93
CA GLY A 370 -30.31 15.14 -19.93
C GLY A 370 -31.02 14.38 -21.05
N LEU A 371 -32.29 14.06 -20.81
CA LEU A 371 -33.17 13.33 -21.74
C LEU A 371 -34.21 14.27 -22.39
N GLY A 372 -34.04 15.59 -22.20
CA GLY A 372 -34.93 16.65 -22.71
C GLY A 372 -36.05 17.03 -21.72
N PRO A 373 -36.79 18.13 -21.97
CA PRO A 373 -36.47 19.22 -22.93
C PRO A 373 -35.34 20.14 -22.44
N LYS A 374 -34.78 19.88 -21.25
CA LYS A 374 -33.65 20.62 -20.67
C LYS A 374 -32.39 19.76 -20.67
N PHE A 375 -31.38 20.21 -21.38
CA PHE A 375 -30.07 19.58 -21.47
C PHE A 375 -29.03 20.43 -20.75
N THR A 376 -28.06 19.77 -20.13
CA THR A 376 -26.86 20.40 -19.57
C THR A 376 -25.69 20.01 -20.46
N ILE A 377 -25.08 21.00 -21.11
CA ILE A 377 -23.92 20.83 -21.96
C ILE A 377 -22.68 21.15 -21.13
N ILE A 378 -21.80 20.18 -20.97
CA ILE A 378 -20.51 20.31 -20.29
C ILE A 378 -19.41 20.27 -21.34
N LEU A 379 -18.73 21.39 -21.51
CA LEU A 379 -17.53 21.49 -22.33
C LEU A 379 -16.30 21.38 -21.45
N THR A 380 -15.34 20.56 -21.84
CA THR A 380 -14.03 20.47 -21.19
C THR A 380 -12.95 20.93 -22.16
N LEU A 381 -12.26 22.00 -21.82
CA LEU A 381 -11.09 22.54 -22.52
C LEU A 381 -9.83 22.07 -21.81
N GLU A 382 -9.03 21.24 -22.45
CA GLU A 382 -7.80 20.66 -21.91
C GLU A 382 -6.57 21.28 -22.60
N ASN A 383 -5.63 21.81 -21.82
CA ASN A 383 -4.36 22.31 -22.34
C ASN A 383 -3.37 21.15 -22.48
N ILE A 384 -3.08 20.72 -23.71
CA ILE A 384 -2.11 19.64 -23.98
C ILE A 384 -0.68 20.20 -24.03
N ASN A 385 -0.48 21.52 -23.98
CA ASN A 385 0.86 22.09 -23.98
C ASN A 385 1.53 21.90 -22.61
N PRO A 386 2.76 21.33 -22.55
CA PRO A 386 3.47 21.14 -21.28
C PRO A 386 4.11 22.44 -20.73
N ASN A 387 4.38 23.43 -21.59
CA ASN A 387 5.25 24.55 -21.24
C ASN A 387 4.58 25.93 -21.36
N LYS A 388 3.35 26.00 -21.92
CA LYS A 388 2.66 27.28 -22.18
C LYS A 388 1.25 27.26 -21.63
N ALA A 389 0.93 28.26 -20.80
CA ALA A 389 -0.43 28.50 -20.35
C ALA A 389 -1.27 29.14 -21.47
N LEU A 390 -2.56 28.80 -21.50
CA LEU A 390 -3.53 29.40 -22.42
C LEU A 390 -4.21 30.58 -21.73
N PHE A 391 -4.33 31.70 -22.45
CA PHE A 391 -4.96 32.92 -21.96
C PHE A 391 -5.73 33.61 -23.09
N GLY A 392 -6.75 34.41 -22.72
CA GLY A 392 -7.51 35.22 -23.68
C GLY A 392 -8.39 34.40 -24.63
N LEU A 393 -8.89 33.25 -24.16
CA LEU A 393 -9.81 32.41 -24.91
C LEU A 393 -11.27 32.76 -24.57
N SER A 394 -12.15 32.68 -25.57
CA SER A 394 -13.59 32.79 -25.40
C SER A 394 -14.30 31.65 -26.13
N VAL A 395 -15.35 31.12 -25.51
CA VAL A 395 -16.18 30.06 -26.09
C VAL A 395 -17.52 30.66 -26.48
N THR A 396 -17.86 30.52 -27.76
CA THR A 396 -19.12 30.99 -28.34
C THR A 396 -19.97 29.80 -28.78
N PHE A 397 -21.21 29.74 -28.30
CA PHE A 397 -22.21 28.77 -28.71
C PHE A 397 -23.09 29.37 -29.80
N HIS A 398 -23.10 28.74 -30.97
CA HIS A 398 -23.94 29.10 -32.10
C HIS A 398 -25.03 28.04 -32.28
N THR A 399 -26.28 28.49 -32.20
CA THR A 399 -27.47 27.64 -32.34
C THR A 399 -28.54 28.39 -33.13
N ASN A 400 -29.46 27.63 -33.74
CA ASN A 400 -30.66 28.22 -34.32
C ASN A 400 -31.62 28.62 -33.19
N PRO A 401 -31.98 29.91 -33.04
CA PRO A 401 -32.80 30.40 -31.93
C PRO A 401 -34.25 29.87 -31.95
N LYS A 402 -34.68 29.27 -33.07
CA LYS A 402 -35.95 28.56 -33.19
C LYS A 402 -35.93 27.18 -32.51
N LEU A 403 -34.76 26.55 -32.41
CA LEU A 403 -34.61 25.18 -31.90
C LEU A 403 -34.19 25.13 -30.42
N TYR A 404 -33.15 25.88 -30.04
CA TYR A 404 -32.62 25.85 -28.68
C TYR A 404 -32.43 27.27 -28.10
N SER A 405 -32.72 27.40 -26.81
CA SER A 405 -32.39 28.56 -25.98
C SER A 405 -31.29 28.19 -25.00
N LEU A 406 -30.18 28.93 -25.01
CA LEU A 406 -29.05 28.71 -24.09
C LEU A 406 -29.07 29.72 -22.95
N THR A 407 -28.61 29.31 -21.76
CA THR A 407 -28.41 30.23 -20.62
C THR A 407 -27.30 31.24 -20.88
N THR A 408 -26.25 30.81 -21.59
CA THR A 408 -25.04 31.58 -21.89
C THR A 408 -24.59 31.27 -23.30
N TYR A 409 -24.49 32.30 -24.14
CA TYR A 409 -24.04 32.15 -25.53
C TYR A 409 -22.54 32.39 -25.70
N ILE A 410 -21.93 33.19 -24.80
CA ILE A 410 -20.50 33.49 -24.81
C ILE A 410 -19.95 33.35 -23.39
N VAL A 411 -18.83 32.65 -23.24
CA VAL A 411 -18.15 32.45 -21.96
C VAL A 411 -16.67 32.80 -22.11
N MET A 412 -16.17 33.69 -21.26
CA MET A 412 -14.74 34.00 -21.17
C MET A 412 -14.04 32.91 -20.38
N VAL A 413 -12.98 32.34 -20.96
CA VAL A 413 -12.22 31.25 -20.35
C VAL A 413 -11.08 31.87 -19.52
N PRO A 414 -10.96 31.50 -18.23
CA PRO A 414 -9.83 31.93 -17.42
C PRO A 414 -8.52 31.30 -17.92
N LEU A 415 -7.38 31.73 -17.36
CA LEU A 415 -6.09 31.15 -17.69
C LEU A 415 -6.09 29.65 -17.39
N ILE A 416 -5.74 28.82 -18.38
CA ILE A 416 -5.61 27.36 -18.23
C ILE A 416 -4.11 27.02 -18.14
N PRO A 417 -3.63 26.53 -16.97
CA PRO A 417 -2.26 26.07 -16.82
C PRO A 417 -1.92 24.90 -17.74
N PRO A 418 -0.62 24.62 -17.98
CA PRO A 418 -0.18 23.42 -18.68
C PRO A 418 -0.78 22.13 -18.10
N SER A 419 -1.22 21.22 -18.96
CA SER A 419 -1.77 19.90 -18.60
C SER A 419 -3.01 19.91 -17.69
N LEU A 420 -3.70 21.06 -17.59
CA LEU A 420 -4.95 21.18 -16.83
C LEU A 420 -6.15 21.31 -17.76
N SER A 421 -7.31 20.90 -17.27
CA SER A 421 -8.59 21.06 -17.95
C SER A 421 -9.50 22.05 -17.24
N TYR A 422 -10.19 22.90 -18.00
CA TYR A 422 -11.23 23.79 -17.54
C TYR A 422 -12.59 23.33 -18.05
N LYS A 423 -13.59 23.29 -17.17
CA LYS A 423 -14.96 22.86 -17.49
C LYS A 423 -15.89 24.05 -17.54
N ILE A 424 -16.73 24.09 -18.57
CA ILE A 424 -17.76 25.09 -18.79
C ILE A 424 -19.10 24.36 -18.86
N GLU A 425 -20.06 24.83 -18.06
CA GLU A 425 -21.41 24.27 -18.04
C GLU A 425 -22.38 25.29 -18.61
N THR A 426 -23.26 24.86 -19.52
CA THR A 426 -24.30 25.70 -20.11
C THR A 426 -25.57 24.88 -20.26
N LYS A 427 -26.72 25.45 -19.88
CA LYS A 427 -28.00 24.75 -20.02
C LYS A 427 -28.63 25.14 -21.36
N ALA A 428 -29.12 24.14 -22.08
CA ALA A 428 -29.86 24.28 -23.33
C ALA A 428 -31.29 23.81 -23.12
N GLU A 429 -32.26 24.67 -23.42
CA GLU A 429 -33.68 24.36 -23.39
C GLU A 429 -34.20 24.28 -24.81
N GLU A 430 -34.82 23.15 -25.17
CA GLU A 430 -35.47 22.98 -26.46
C GLU A 430 -36.79 23.74 -26.51
N LYS A 431 -36.97 24.61 -27.51
CA LYS A 431 -38.24 25.30 -27.73
C LYS A 431 -39.15 24.38 -28.53
N LEU A 432 -40.10 23.76 -27.84
CA LEU A 432 -41.21 23.05 -28.47
C LEU A 432 -42.05 24.09 -29.24
N THR A 433 -42.02 24.03 -30.57
CA THR A 433 -42.96 24.82 -31.38
C THR A 433 -44.31 24.10 -31.31
N GLU A 434 -45.41 24.85 -31.14
CA GLU A 434 -46.77 24.29 -31.26
C GLU A 434 -46.92 23.51 -32.57
N PRO A 435 -47.72 22.43 -32.60
CA PRO A 435 -47.87 21.59 -33.78
C PRO A 435 -48.54 22.41 -34.88
N GLN A 436 -47.75 22.89 -35.85
CA GLN A 436 -48.31 23.23 -37.15
C GLN A 436 -48.75 21.93 -37.81
N GLU A 437 -50.00 21.92 -38.24
CA GLU A 437 -50.68 20.80 -38.87
C GLU A 437 -49.80 20.13 -39.92
N VAL A 438 -49.78 18.81 -39.84
CA VAL A 438 -49.11 17.90 -40.75
C VAL A 438 -49.69 18.12 -42.15
N ASN A 439 -48.97 18.83 -43.02
CA ASN A 439 -49.13 18.70 -44.46
C ASN A 439 -48.00 17.82 -44.97
N GLU A 440 -48.35 16.58 -45.27
CA GLU A 440 -47.53 15.53 -45.88
C GLU A 440 -47.18 15.89 -47.33
N ILE A 441 -46.30 16.86 -47.58
CA ILE A 441 -45.63 17.00 -48.88
C ILE A 441 -44.22 17.57 -48.68
N GLU A 442 -43.25 16.83 -49.21
CA GLU A 442 -41.84 17.17 -49.44
C GLU A 442 -40.85 17.09 -48.25
N ASN A 443 -40.02 16.03 -48.33
CA ASN A 443 -38.61 15.88 -47.97
C ASN A 443 -37.77 17.18 -47.79
N GLU A 444 -38.12 18.06 -46.85
CA GLU A 444 -37.15 18.95 -46.23
C GLU A 444 -36.57 18.25 -45.00
N LEU A 445 -35.26 17.96 -45.05
CA LEU A 445 -34.50 17.48 -43.90
C LEU A 445 -34.90 18.29 -42.67
N CYS A 446 -35.45 17.62 -41.65
CA CYS A 446 -35.53 18.20 -40.31
C CYS A 446 -34.14 18.79 -40.01
N PRO A 447 -33.99 20.11 -39.82
CA PRO A 447 -32.68 20.71 -39.71
C PRO A 447 -31.94 20.03 -38.56
N ALA A 448 -30.76 19.48 -38.84
CA ALA A 448 -29.99 18.73 -37.87
C ALA A 448 -29.91 19.54 -36.57
N LYS A 449 -30.45 18.98 -35.47
CA LYS A 449 -30.47 19.60 -34.14
C LYS A 449 -29.04 19.66 -33.60
N VAL A 450 -28.34 20.71 -34.00
CA VAL A 450 -26.89 20.83 -33.83
C VAL A 450 -26.57 22.15 -33.16
N ILE A 451 -25.71 22.09 -32.15
CA ILE A 451 -25.12 23.27 -31.52
C ILE A 451 -23.64 23.31 -31.94
N ARG A 452 -23.23 24.40 -32.57
CA ARG A 452 -21.82 24.63 -32.95
C ARG A 452 -21.14 25.42 -31.84
N VAL A 453 -19.93 25.00 -31.47
CA VAL A 453 -19.12 25.63 -30.44
C VAL A 453 -17.84 26.13 -31.08
N PHE A 454 -17.54 27.41 -30.90
CA PHE A 454 -16.34 28.06 -31.41
C PHE A 454 -15.48 28.53 -30.26
N VAL A 455 -14.22 28.12 -30.24
CA VAL A 455 -13.19 28.61 -29.33
C VAL A 455 -12.38 29.64 -30.09
N THR A 456 -12.43 30.89 -29.68
CA THR A 456 -11.70 32.00 -30.31
C THR A 456 -10.71 32.61 -29.33
N LYS A 457 -9.67 33.24 -29.88
CA LYS A 457 -8.72 34.03 -29.11
C LYS A 457 -9.05 35.51 -29.29
N ASN A 458 -8.93 36.30 -28.23
CA ASN A 458 -9.23 37.74 -28.28
C ASN A 458 -8.47 38.52 -29.36
N ASP A 459 -7.29 38.04 -29.76
CA ASP A 459 -6.42 38.72 -30.75
C ASP A 459 -6.76 38.38 -32.22
N HIS A 460 -7.55 37.33 -32.47
CA HIS A 460 -7.83 36.84 -33.83
C HIS A 460 -9.31 36.47 -34.02
N PRO A 461 -9.96 36.95 -35.11
CA PRO A 461 -11.38 36.64 -35.38
C PRO A 461 -11.60 35.21 -35.86
N GLN A 462 -10.54 34.46 -36.20
CA GLN A 462 -10.64 33.08 -36.63
C GLN A 462 -10.71 32.13 -35.41
N PRO A 463 -11.65 31.17 -35.39
CA PRO A 463 -11.73 30.20 -34.31
C PRO A 463 -10.49 29.29 -34.29
N VAL A 464 -9.90 29.13 -33.11
CA VAL A 464 -8.82 28.17 -32.81
C VAL A 464 -9.34 26.74 -32.88
N LEU A 465 -10.61 26.54 -32.48
CA LEU A 465 -11.25 25.24 -32.58
C LEU A 465 -12.75 25.41 -32.81
N ALA A 466 -13.31 24.60 -33.69
CA ALA A 466 -14.74 24.46 -33.88
C ALA A 466 -15.16 23.02 -33.57
N ALA A 467 -16.26 22.86 -32.84
CA ALA A 467 -16.87 21.56 -32.59
C ALA A 467 -18.36 21.61 -32.85
N THR A 468 -18.89 20.49 -33.32
CA THR A 468 -20.29 20.34 -33.68
C THR A 468 -20.90 19.31 -32.74
N ILE A 469 -21.84 19.74 -31.90
CA ILE A 469 -22.54 18.88 -30.93
C ILE A 469 -23.87 18.48 -31.55
N ASN A 470 -24.00 17.19 -31.84
CA ASN A 470 -25.29 16.61 -32.22
C ASN A 470 -26.11 16.42 -30.93
N MET A 471 -27.24 17.11 -30.84
CA MET A 471 -28.09 17.02 -29.67
C MET A 471 -28.90 15.72 -29.70
N PRO A 472 -29.02 15.00 -28.57
CA PRO A 472 -29.87 13.82 -28.49
C PRO A 472 -31.34 14.20 -28.69
N PRO A 473 -32.19 13.28 -29.17
CA PRO A 473 -33.63 13.51 -29.26
C PRO A 473 -34.22 13.69 -27.86
N THR A 474 -35.21 14.57 -27.71
CA THR A 474 -35.96 14.74 -26.47
C THR A 474 -36.96 13.60 -26.29
N GLU A 475 -36.84 12.88 -25.17
CA GLU A 475 -37.85 11.93 -24.73
C GLU A 475 -38.99 12.71 -24.06
N LEU A 476 -40.14 12.79 -24.75
CA LEU A 476 -41.37 13.29 -24.14
C LEU A 476 -41.85 12.23 -23.15
N ILE A 477 -41.67 12.48 -21.85
CA ILE A 477 -42.37 11.73 -20.81
C ILE A 477 -43.84 12.17 -20.91
N TYR A 478 -44.69 11.27 -21.40
CA TYR A 478 -46.15 11.43 -21.38
C TYR A 478 -46.70 11.44 -19.96
#